data_AF-A0A958FUM4-F1
#
_entry.id   AF-A0A958FUM4-F1
#
_cell.length_a   1.000
_cell.length_b   1.000
_cell.length_c   1.000
_cell.angle_alpha   90.00
_cell.angle_beta   90.00
_cell.angle_gamma   90.00
#
_symmetry.space_group_name_H-M   'P 1'
#
loop_
_entity.id
_entity.type
_entity.pdbx_description
1 polymer ?
#
loop_
_entity_poly.entity_id
_entity_poly.type
_entity_poly.pdbx_seq_one_letter_code
_entity_poly.pdbx_strand_id
1 'polypeptide(L)' 'MIVMVDQMGEKVKPPTQMEPGNQSTNSQTAANERISIETKDLDFYYNPTAHSLKKINMKIPYKKVTAFIGPS' A
#
# COMPACT_ATOMS: atom_id res chain seq x y z
N MET A 1 -46.86 -3.80 -0.80
CA MET A 1 -46.65 -4.85 0.21
C MET A 1 -47.30 -6.11 -0.32
N ILE A 2 -46.54 -6.97 -1.01
CA ILE A 2 -47.03 -8.26 -1.48
C ILE A 2 -45.98 -9.26 -1.02
N VAL A 3 -46.40 -10.15 -0.12
CA VAL A 3 -45.58 -11.23 0.41
C VAL A 3 -46.03 -12.49 -0.31
N MET A 4 -45.17 -13.07 -1.13
CA MET A 4 -45.32 -14.45 -1.62
C MET A 4 -44.71 -15.36 -0.56
N VAL A 5 -45.48 -16.34 -0.10
CA VAL A 5 -45.10 -17.30 0.94
C VAL A 5 -44.97 -18.66 0.27
N ASP A 6 -43.78 -19.24 0.28
CA ASP A 6 -43.58 -20.63 -0.15
C ASP A 6 -43.98 -21.59 0.97
N GLN A 7 -44.65 -22.66 0.57
CA GLN A 7 -45.29 -23.64 1.44
C GLN A 7 -44.30 -24.72 1.88
N MET A 8 -43.32 -24.37 2.71
CA MET A 8 -42.51 -25.28 3.53
C MET A 8 -41.70 -24.44 4.53
N GLY A 9 -42.07 -24.51 5.82
CA GLY A 9 -41.71 -23.56 6.88
C GLY A 9 -40.25 -23.49 7.32
N GLU A 10 -39.31 -23.24 6.41
CA GLU A 10 -37.96 -22.82 6.74
C GLU A 10 -37.80 -21.32 6.49
N LYS A 11 -37.36 -20.58 7.52
CA LYS A 11 -37.03 -19.15 7.39
C LYS A 11 -35.83 -19.00 6.46
N VAL A 12 -36.06 -18.79 5.18
CA VAL A 12 -34.99 -18.48 4.22
C VAL A 12 -34.39 -17.13 4.60
N LYS A 13 -33.12 -17.14 5.01
CA LYS A 13 -32.34 -15.94 5.32
C LYS A 13 -32.33 -15.06 4.05
N PRO A 14 -32.66 -13.76 4.13
CA PRO A 14 -32.65 -12.89 2.96
C PRO A 14 -31.27 -12.94 2.30
N PRO A 15 -31.18 -12.81 0.96
CA PRO A 15 -29.91 -12.85 0.26
C PRO A 15 -28.98 -11.84 0.90
N THR A 16 -27.90 -12.34 1.52
CA THR A 16 -26.81 -11.54 2.05
C THR A 16 -26.36 -10.64 0.92
N GLN A 17 -26.67 -9.35 1.01
CA GLN A 17 -26.10 -8.36 0.11
C GLN A 17 -24.59 -8.55 0.20
N MET A 18 -23.96 -8.85 -0.93
CA MET A 18 -22.51 -8.97 -1.01
C MET A 18 -21.94 -7.68 -0.42
N GLU A 19 -21.25 -7.78 0.71
CA GLU A 19 -20.59 -6.63 1.31
C GLU A 19 -19.68 -6.03 0.23
N PRO A 20 -19.73 -4.70 -0.01
CA PRO A 20 -18.84 -4.08 -0.96
C PRO A 20 -17.43 -4.42 -0.53
N GLY A 21 -16.74 -5.22 -1.36
CA GLY A 21 -15.40 -5.68 -1.11
C GLY A 21 -14.55 -4.49 -0.67
N ASN A 22 -13.88 -4.64 0.47
CA ASN A 22 -13.05 -3.63 1.09
C ASN A 22 -11.93 -3.22 0.12
N GLN A 23 -12.23 -2.30 -0.79
CA GLN A 23 -11.24 -1.61 -1.60
C GLN A 23 -10.45 -0.79 -0.59
N SER A 24 -9.30 -1.34 -0.22
CA SER A 24 -8.37 -0.71 0.70
C SER A 24 -7.95 0.63 0.08
N THR A 25 -8.64 1.71 0.46
CA THR A 25 -8.28 3.09 0.18
C THR A 25 -7.03 3.43 0.99
N ASN A 26 -5.89 2.88 0.61
CA ASN A 26 -4.62 3.07 1.30
C ASN A 26 -3.77 4.18 0.65
N SER A 27 -4.34 4.95 -0.27
CA SER A 27 -3.65 5.98 -1.05
C SER A 27 -3.65 7.37 -0.38
N GLN A 28 -3.97 7.46 0.91
CA GLN A 28 -4.16 8.75 1.60
C GLN A 28 -3.36 8.88 2.92
N THR A 29 -2.13 8.37 3.01
CA THR A 29 -1.33 8.58 4.25
C THR A 29 0.18 8.71 4.06
N ALA A 30 0.70 9.07 2.88
CA ALA A 30 2.15 9.24 2.71
C ALA A 30 2.71 10.52 3.37
N ALA A 31 1.87 11.54 3.60
CA ALA A 31 2.32 12.87 4.01
C ALA A 31 2.69 13.00 5.51
N ASN A 32 2.26 12.07 6.37
CA ASN A 32 2.49 12.12 7.82
C ASN A 32 3.17 10.85 8.35
N GLU A 33 3.90 10.13 7.50
CA GLU A 33 4.64 8.96 7.95
C GLU A 33 5.92 9.37 8.67
N ARG A 34 6.19 8.74 9.82
CA ARG A 34 7.45 8.90 10.53
C ARG A 34 8.58 8.35 9.67
N ILE A 35 9.54 9.20 9.29
CA ILE A 35 10.73 8.80 8.53
C ILE A 35 11.80 8.23 9.47
N SER A 36 12.44 7.15 9.05
CA SER A 36 13.56 6.53 9.80
C SER A 36 14.91 6.76 9.17
N ILE A 37 14.97 6.80 7.84
CA ILE A 37 16.20 7.07 7.10
C ILE A 37 15.87 8.16 6.08
N GLU A 38 16.69 9.19 6.01
CA GLU A 38 16.61 10.26 5.02
C GLU A 38 18.00 10.48 4.42
N THR A 39 18.09 10.59 3.09
CA THR A 39 19.29 11.02 2.38
C THR A 39 19.03 12.36 1.73
N LYS A 40 20.02 13.24 1.74
CA LYS A 40 20.00 14.53 1.04
C LYS A 40 21.24 14.64 0.18
N ASP A 41 21.03 14.76 -1.12
CA ASP A 41 22.07 14.86 -2.15
C ASP A 41 23.20 13.84 -1.97
N LEU A 42 22.86 12.58 -1.70
CA LEU A 42 23.85 11.52 -1.48
C LEU A 42 24.58 11.20 -2.77
N ASP A 43 25.89 11.45 -2.78
CA ASP A 43 26.83 10.95 -3.77
C ASP A 43 27.59 9.74 -3.20
N PHE A 44 27.67 8.66 -3.97
CA PHE A 44 28.37 7.43 -3.60
C PHE A 44 29.27 6.96 -4.75
N TYR A 45 30.48 6.55 -4.41
CA TYR A 45 31.55 6.25 -5.37
C TYR A 45 32.22 4.92 -4.99
N TYR A 46 32.29 3.98 -5.92
CA TYR A 46 33.17 2.81 -5.79
C TYR A 46 34.61 3.12 -6.21
N ASN A 47 34.78 4.11 -7.09
CA ASN A 47 36.09 4.57 -7.56
C ASN A 47 36.12 6.11 -7.60
N PRO A 48 37.30 6.74 -7.54
CA PRO A 48 37.40 8.20 -7.43
C PRO A 48 36.86 8.99 -8.64
N THR A 49 36.68 8.34 -9.79
CA THR A 49 36.39 9.01 -11.06
C THR A 49 34.93 8.88 -11.51
N ALA A 50 34.16 7.94 -10.96
CA ALA A 50 32.78 7.68 -11.36
C ALA A 50 31.83 7.55 -10.16
N HIS A 51 30.66 8.17 -10.30
CA HIS A 51 29.57 8.05 -9.35
C HIS A 51 28.83 6.73 -9.56
N SER A 52 28.70 5.96 -8.48
CA SER A 52 27.79 4.80 -8.41
C SER A 52 26.36 5.25 -8.10
N LEU A 53 26.21 6.23 -7.20
CA LEU A 53 24.97 6.97 -6.97
C LEU A 53 25.28 8.46 -7.03
N LYS A 54 24.42 9.22 -7.70
CA LYS A 54 24.62 10.66 -7.89
C LYS A 54 23.42 11.45 -7.35
N LYS A 55 23.66 12.29 -6.36
CA LYS A 55 22.68 13.20 -5.73
C LYS A 55 21.33 12.54 -5.39
N ILE A 56 21.38 11.41 -4.70
CA ILE A 56 20.17 10.66 -4.34
C ILE A 56 19.50 11.29 -3.11
N ASN A 57 18.23 11.65 -3.28
CA ASN A 57 17.35 12.18 -2.25
C ASN A 57 16.25 11.13 -1.95
N MET A 58 16.15 10.67 -0.70
CA MET A 58 15.26 9.56 -0.33
C MET A 58 14.76 9.68 1.09
N LYS A 59 13.55 9.16 1.35
CA LYS A 59 12.99 8.95 2.69
C LYS A 59 12.46 7.53 2.81
N ILE A 60 12.92 6.79 3.82
CA ILE A 60 12.45 5.44 4.15
C ILE A 60 11.54 5.56 5.38
N PRO A 61 10.25 5.21 5.26
CA PRO A 61 9.32 5.27 6.38
C PRO A 61 9.62 4.22 7.46
N TYR A 62 9.29 4.55 8.71
CA TYR A 62 9.45 3.66 9.85
C TYR A 62 8.55 2.44 9.75
N LYS A 63 9.10 1.25 10.05
CA LYS A 63 8.38 -0.05 10.05
C LYS A 63 7.68 -0.37 8.73
N LYS A 64 8.16 0.20 7.62
CA LYS A 64 7.70 -0.13 6.27
C LYS A 64 8.82 -0.85 5.53
N VAL A 65 8.45 -1.89 4.79
CA VAL A 65 9.38 -2.58 3.90
C VAL A 65 9.58 -1.70 2.67
N THR A 66 10.84 -1.40 2.36
CA THR A 66 11.25 -0.66 1.17
C THR A 66 12.22 -1.51 0.39
N ALA A 67 12.01 -1.64 -0.92
CA ALA A 67 12.89 -2.39 -1.81
C ALA A 67 13.52 -1.45 -2.84
N PHE A 68 14.79 -1.69 -3.17
CA PHE A 68 15.51 -1.01 -4.25
C PHE A 68 15.82 -2.03 -5.34
N ILE A 69 15.55 -1.65 -6.59
CA ILE A 69 15.82 -2.48 -7.76
C ILE A 69 16.74 -1.68 -8.67
N GLY A 70 17.87 -2.26 -9.03
CA GLY A 70 18.83 -1.68 -9.98
C GLY A 70 18.99 -2.57 -11.22
N PRO A 71 19.60 -2.04 -12.29
CA PRO A 71 20.08 -2.87 -13.40
C PRO A 71 21.11 -3.89 -12.87
N SER A 72 21.18 -5.06 -13.51
CA SER A 72 22.21 -6.07 -13.23
C SER A 72 23.59 -5.60 -13.60
#